data_AF-A0A7R9B4E6-F1
#
_entry.id   AF-A0A7R9B4E6-F1
#
_cell.length_a   1.000
_cell.length_b   1.000
_cell.length_c   1.000
_cell.angle_alpha   90.00
_cell.angle_beta   90.00
_cell.angle_gamma   90.00
#
_symmetry.space_group_name_H-M   'P 1'
#
loop_
_entity.id
_entity.type
_entity.pdbx_description
1 polymer ?
#
loop_
_entity_poly.entity_id
_entity_poly.type
_entity_poly.pdbx_seq_one_letter_code
_entity_poly.pdbx_strand_id
1 'polypeptide(L)'
;MHEQYSHCLFQVIEHYSQFPLDQRIYIAALLIPLILLSWVPNLKYLAPVSMIANVFMGLGLGITVYYLVQELPDVSSRPQYAPIIGMPQFMSIVIFAMEAIGVTATPVCVYLLTTSRQQHLAAQIVKVLIGLAVFCTYGLQFFVCLEIAWNGIKERFSNKLVSKEYLLRTLLVTLTVALAVSVPTISPFIGLIGSLCFSTLGLIIPAVIEVITFWEEGFGTGYYRIWKNVLVIMFGVMALLFGSYTSILDIVALYKPGPPHFSALEVCGTPEQNISR
;
A
#
# COMPACT_ATOMS: atom_id res chain seq x y z
N MET A 1 11.76 -4.46 -8.82
CA MET A 1 10.99 -4.25 -7.57
C MET A 1 9.98 -5.37 -7.24
N HIS A 2 9.61 -6.23 -8.20
CA HIS A 2 9.01 -7.55 -7.91
C HIS A 2 9.97 -8.44 -7.07
N GLU A 3 11.28 -8.23 -7.24
CA GLU A 3 12.36 -8.80 -6.42
C GLU A 3 12.30 -8.41 -4.93
N GLN A 4 12.00 -7.17 -4.54
CA GLN A 4 12.38 -6.74 -3.18
C GLN A 4 11.53 -7.39 -2.06
N TYR A 5 10.26 -7.69 -2.32
CA TYR A 5 9.34 -8.29 -1.33
C TYR A 5 9.37 -9.82 -1.31
N SER A 6 9.60 -10.44 -2.47
CA SER A 6 9.96 -11.85 -2.52
C SER A 6 11.17 -12.06 -1.61
N HIS A 7 12.23 -11.29 -1.82
CA HIS A 7 13.53 -11.51 -1.18
C HIS A 7 13.55 -11.51 0.36
N CYS A 8 12.59 -10.95 1.11
CA CYS A 8 12.68 -10.99 2.58
C CYS A 8 12.18 -12.31 3.20
N LEU A 9 11.05 -12.84 2.74
CA LEU A 9 10.59 -14.19 3.12
C LEU A 9 11.39 -15.25 2.34
N PHE A 10 11.75 -14.94 1.09
CA PHE A 10 12.53 -15.78 0.18
C PHE A 10 13.99 -15.89 0.64
N GLN A 11 14.68 -14.87 1.14
CA GLN A 11 16.03 -15.04 1.72
C GLN A 11 16.07 -15.92 2.96
N VAL A 12 15.00 -15.94 3.77
CA VAL A 12 14.96 -16.79 4.99
C VAL A 12 14.52 -18.21 4.62
N ILE A 13 13.56 -18.36 3.71
CA ILE A 13 13.03 -19.68 3.31
C ILE A 13 13.94 -20.36 2.29
N GLU A 14 14.53 -19.66 1.33
CA GLU A 14 15.48 -20.21 0.34
C GLU A 14 16.82 -20.59 1.01
N HIS A 15 17.21 -19.90 2.10
CA HIS A 15 18.33 -20.30 2.94
C HIS A 15 18.08 -21.62 3.69
N TYR A 16 16.82 -21.98 3.93
CA TYR A 16 16.41 -23.22 4.61
C TYR A 16 15.79 -24.30 3.70
N SER A 17 15.32 -23.93 2.51
CA SER A 17 14.56 -24.76 1.58
C SER A 17 15.16 -24.56 0.19
N GLN A 18 16.03 -25.50 -0.21
CA GLN A 18 16.83 -25.45 -1.44
C GLN A 18 16.03 -25.69 -2.74
N PHE A 19 14.77 -25.28 -2.81
CA PHE A 19 13.92 -25.47 -3.99
C PHE A 19 13.59 -24.12 -4.66
N PRO A 20 13.93 -23.93 -5.95
CA PRO A 20 13.58 -22.73 -6.70
C PRO A 20 12.09 -22.78 -7.06
N LEU A 21 11.23 -22.33 -6.14
CA LEU A 21 9.80 -22.20 -6.39
C LEU A 21 9.49 -20.81 -6.96
N ASP A 22 8.55 -20.74 -7.91
CA ASP A 22 8.04 -19.47 -8.43
C ASP A 22 7.50 -18.58 -7.29
N GLN A 23 7.83 -17.28 -7.31
CA GLN A 23 7.38 -16.28 -6.31
C GLN A 23 5.86 -16.33 -6.04
N ARG A 24 5.07 -16.71 -7.05
CA ARG A 24 3.60 -16.85 -6.98
C ARG A 24 3.17 -17.93 -5.99
N ILE A 25 3.96 -19.00 -5.83
CA ILE A 25 3.68 -20.13 -4.93
C ILE A 25 3.81 -19.69 -3.47
N TYR A 26 4.76 -18.81 -3.14
CA TYR A 26 4.90 -18.25 -1.80
C TYR A 26 3.72 -17.35 -1.41
N ILE A 27 3.23 -16.53 -2.35
CA ILE A 27 2.02 -15.71 -2.16
C ILE A 27 0.81 -16.62 -1.92
N ALA A 28 0.69 -17.69 -2.70
CA ALA A 28 -0.36 -18.69 -2.51
C ALA A 28 -0.23 -19.48 -1.19
N ALA A 29 0.99 -19.77 -0.72
CA ALA A 29 1.21 -20.42 0.57
C ALA A 29 0.74 -19.54 1.75
N LEU A 30 0.80 -18.22 1.59
CA LEU A 30 0.29 -17.24 2.56
C LEU A 30 -1.24 -17.23 2.65
N LEU A 31 -1.96 -17.81 1.68
CA LEU A 31 -3.43 -17.96 1.73
C LEU A 31 -3.89 -18.72 2.97
N ILE A 32 -3.19 -19.79 3.33
CA ILE A 32 -3.54 -20.67 4.46
C ILE A 32 -3.57 -19.89 5.79
N PRO A 33 -2.48 -19.19 6.20
CA PRO A 33 -2.50 -18.39 7.41
C PRO A 33 -3.49 -17.20 7.34
N LEU A 34 -3.75 -16.62 6.17
CA LEU A 34 -4.73 -15.54 6.02
C LEU A 34 -6.17 -16.02 6.19
N ILE A 35 -6.52 -17.21 5.69
CA ILE A 35 -7.83 -17.83 5.91
C ILE A 35 -8.03 -18.13 7.40
N LEU A 36 -7.02 -18.71 8.06
CA LEU A 36 -7.04 -18.97 9.50
C LEU A 36 -7.26 -17.68 10.30
N LEU A 37 -6.58 -16.59 9.93
CA LEU A 37 -6.75 -15.29 10.56
C LEU A 37 -8.16 -14.72 10.34
N SER A 38 -8.72 -14.89 9.14
CA SER A 38 -10.08 -14.47 8.80
C SER A 38 -11.17 -15.25 9.54
N TRP A 39 -10.90 -16.48 9.97
CA TRP A 39 -11.85 -17.27 10.74
C TRP A 39 -11.97 -16.81 12.19
N VAL A 40 -11.04 -15.99 12.69
CA VAL A 40 -11.15 -15.40 14.03
C VAL A 40 -12.33 -14.43 14.04
N PRO A 41 -13.44 -14.74 14.74
CA PRO A 41 -14.67 -13.97 14.63
C PRO A 41 -14.73 -12.77 15.59
N ASN A 42 -13.72 -12.60 16.43
CA ASN A 42 -13.77 -11.70 17.58
C ASN A 42 -12.78 -10.55 17.42
N LEU A 43 -13.29 -9.38 17.02
CA LEU A 43 -12.57 -8.10 17.00
C LEU A 43 -11.83 -7.81 18.31
N LYS A 44 -12.42 -8.21 19.45
CA LYS A 44 -11.88 -8.00 20.79
C LYS A 44 -10.47 -8.58 20.99
N TYR A 45 -10.13 -9.68 20.31
CA TYR A 45 -8.78 -10.26 20.39
C TYR A 45 -7.84 -9.65 19.35
N LEU A 46 -8.35 -9.26 18.17
CA LEU A 46 -7.57 -8.64 17.11
C LEU A 46 -7.13 -7.21 17.46
N ALA A 47 -7.98 -6.43 18.11
CA ALA A 47 -7.71 -5.03 18.46
C ALA A 47 -6.44 -4.83 19.32
N PRO A 48 -6.25 -5.51 20.47
CA PRO A 48 -5.04 -5.33 21.27
C PRO A 48 -3.78 -5.83 20.57
N VAL A 49 -3.87 -6.92 19.81
CA VAL A 49 -2.74 -7.43 18.99
C VAL A 49 -2.36 -6.41 17.92
N SER A 50 -3.34 -5.80 17.24
CA SER A 50 -3.10 -4.75 16.26
C SER A 50 -2.52 -3.48 16.88
N MET A 51 -2.91 -3.12 18.11
CA MET A 51 -2.32 -1.96 18.79
C MET A 51 -0.83 -2.17 19.03
N ILE A 52 -0.43 -3.35 19.50
CA ILE A 52 0.99 -3.71 19.68
C ILE A 52 1.72 -3.70 18.32
N ALA A 53 1.11 -4.26 17.28
CA ALA A 53 1.64 -4.23 15.92
C ALA A 53 1.85 -2.81 15.40
N ASN A 54 0.93 -1.88 15.67
CA ASN A 54 1.06 -0.48 15.28
C ASN A 54 2.21 0.24 16.03
N VAL A 55 2.48 -0.12 17.29
CA VAL A 55 3.66 0.37 18.02
C VAL A 55 4.95 -0.11 17.35
N PHE A 56 5.02 -1.40 17.00
CA PHE A 56 6.16 -1.99 16.28
C PHE A 56 6.37 -1.34 14.90
N MET A 57 5.28 -1.04 14.20
CA MET A 57 5.32 -0.31 12.93
C MET A 57 5.87 1.11 13.13
N GLY A 58 5.43 1.82 14.17
CA GLY A 58 5.96 3.15 14.52
C GLY A 58 7.45 3.13 14.88
N LEU A 59 7.90 2.13 15.64
CA LEU A 59 9.32 1.94 15.95
C LEU A 59 10.16 1.63 14.70
N GLY A 60 9.68 0.73 13.83
CA GLY A 60 10.34 0.43 12.56
C GLY A 60 10.47 1.66 11.65
N LEU A 61 9.41 2.48 11.59
CA LEU A 61 9.44 3.75 10.87
C LEU A 61 10.43 4.73 11.50
N GLY A 62 10.45 4.85 12.83
CA GLY A 62 11.39 5.71 13.55
C GLY A 62 12.84 5.36 13.28
N ILE A 63 13.19 4.07 13.28
CA ILE A 63 14.52 3.58 12.93
C ILE A 63 14.86 3.91 11.47
N THR A 64 13.89 3.77 10.57
CA THR A 64 14.07 4.11 9.15
C THR A 64 14.39 5.58 8.98
N VAL A 65 13.64 6.47 9.64
CA VAL A 65 13.88 7.92 9.60
C VAL A 65 15.23 8.27 10.20
N TYR A 66 15.62 7.61 11.31
CA TYR A 66 16.92 7.81 11.93
C TYR A 66 18.08 7.56 10.95
N TYR A 67 18.06 6.43 10.25
CA TYR A 67 19.09 6.13 9.25
C TYR A 67 18.98 7.00 8.01
N LEU A 68 17.76 7.33 7.57
CA LEU A 68 17.53 8.22 6.43
C LEU A 68 18.20 9.58 6.64
N VAL A 69 18.12 10.15 7.85
CA VAL A 69 18.70 11.46 8.16
C VAL A 69 20.24 11.40 8.25
N GLN A 70 20.82 10.27 8.64
CA GLN A 70 22.27 10.12 8.75
C GLN A 70 22.97 9.89 7.40
N GLU A 71 22.32 9.21 6.46
CA GLU A 71 22.90 8.83 5.17
C GLU A 71 22.44 9.72 4.02
N LEU A 72 22.14 11.00 4.27
CA LEU A 72 21.79 11.94 3.21
C LEU A 72 23.03 12.26 2.35
N PRO A 73 23.12 11.85 1.08
CA PRO A 73 24.17 12.33 0.19
C PRO A 73 24.00 13.82 -0.07
N ASP A 74 25.12 14.49 -0.39
CA ASP A 74 25.20 15.94 -0.54
C ASP A 74 24.13 16.51 -1.48
N VAL A 75 23.44 17.55 -1.01
CA VAL A 75 22.28 18.20 -1.67
C VAL A 75 22.64 18.75 -3.05
N SER A 76 23.91 19.10 -3.26
CA SER A 76 24.47 19.67 -4.48
C SER A 76 24.57 18.69 -5.66
N SER A 77 24.48 17.38 -5.41
CA SER A 77 24.60 16.33 -6.43
C SER A 77 23.27 15.96 -7.10
N ARG A 78 22.15 16.50 -6.63
CA ARG A 78 20.80 16.11 -7.07
C ARG A 78 20.17 17.18 -7.96
N PRO A 79 19.42 16.78 -9.02
CA PRO A 79 18.63 17.74 -9.78
C PRO A 79 17.59 18.42 -8.86
N GLN A 80 17.59 19.75 -8.85
CA GLN A 80 16.75 20.56 -7.95
C GLN A 80 15.26 20.52 -8.29
N TYR A 81 14.90 20.07 -9.50
CA TYR A 81 13.53 19.93 -9.95
C TYR A 81 13.31 18.54 -10.57
N ALA A 82 12.26 17.86 -10.11
CA ALA A 82 11.73 16.70 -10.79
C ALA A 82 10.80 17.16 -11.94
N PRO A 83 10.70 16.39 -13.05
CA PRO A 83 9.77 16.72 -14.11
C PRO A 83 8.32 16.73 -13.58
N ILE A 84 7.57 17.78 -13.92
CA ILE A 84 6.16 18.00 -13.48
C ILE A 84 5.27 16.79 -13.81
N ILE A 85 5.60 16.04 -14.85
CA ILE A 85 4.89 14.83 -15.29
C ILE A 85 4.91 13.72 -14.24
N GLY A 86 5.93 13.65 -13.36
CA GLY A 86 6.00 12.68 -12.25
C GLY A 86 5.29 13.13 -10.97
N MET A 87 4.83 14.38 -10.90
CA MET A 87 4.20 14.95 -9.71
C MET A 87 2.87 14.26 -9.32
N PRO A 88 1.99 13.86 -10.26
CA PRO A 88 0.77 13.12 -9.91
C PRO A 88 1.04 11.77 -9.25
N GLN A 89 2.03 11.01 -9.75
CA GLN A 89 2.42 9.73 -9.16
C GLN A 89 2.94 9.92 -7.72
N PHE A 90 3.77 10.93 -7.49
CA PHE A 90 4.24 11.28 -6.15
C PHE A 90 3.09 11.65 -5.21
N MET A 91 2.17 12.52 -5.67
CA MET A 91 1.01 12.92 -4.86
C MET A 91 0.14 11.72 -4.50
N SER A 92 -0.12 10.79 -5.44
CA SER A 92 -0.85 9.57 -5.16
C SER A 92 -0.14 8.65 -4.16
N ILE A 93 1.18 8.53 -4.23
CA ILE A 93 1.97 7.74 -3.26
C ILE A 93 1.92 8.37 -1.88
N VAL A 94 2.08 9.69 -1.76
CA VAL A 94 2.01 10.41 -0.48
C VAL A 94 0.62 10.27 0.15
N ILE A 95 -0.43 10.44 -0.66
CA ILE A 95 -1.81 10.27 -0.21
C ILE A 95 -2.07 8.84 0.27
N PHE A 96 -1.64 7.83 -0.50
CA PHE A 96 -1.76 6.43 -0.09
C PHE A 96 -0.94 6.12 1.16
N ALA A 97 0.24 6.73 1.31
CA ALA A 97 1.11 6.54 2.46
C ALA A 97 0.45 7.00 3.76
N MET A 98 -0.46 7.99 3.74
CA MET A 98 -1.19 8.45 4.92
C MET A 98 -2.15 7.39 5.47
N GLU A 99 -2.78 6.59 4.62
CA GLU A 99 -3.75 5.54 4.99
C GLU A 99 -3.06 4.17 5.20
N ALA A 100 -2.07 3.85 4.38
CA ALA A 100 -1.44 2.54 4.32
C ALA A 100 0.07 2.63 4.63
N ILE A 101 0.39 3.24 5.78
CA ILE A 101 1.77 3.45 6.25
C ILE A 101 2.55 2.13 6.23
N GLY A 102 1.98 1.04 6.76
CA GLY A 102 2.67 -0.26 6.85
C GLY A 102 3.11 -0.82 5.50
N VAL A 103 2.21 -0.78 4.51
CA VAL A 103 2.49 -1.31 3.16
C VAL A 103 3.49 -0.43 2.41
N THR A 104 3.40 0.89 2.59
CA THR A 104 4.26 1.86 1.89
C THR A 104 5.63 2.03 2.53
N ALA A 105 5.73 1.85 3.86
CA ALA A 105 6.98 1.94 4.59
C ALA A 105 7.87 0.72 4.34
N THR A 106 7.29 -0.48 4.19
CA THR A 106 8.04 -1.73 3.94
C THR A 106 9.05 -1.63 2.77
N PRO A 107 8.69 -1.21 1.54
CA PRO A 107 9.63 -1.13 0.41
C PRO A 107 10.69 -0.06 0.61
N VAL A 108 10.29 1.11 1.12
CA VAL A 108 11.18 2.24 1.39
C VAL A 108 12.22 1.83 2.41
N CYS A 109 11.78 1.19 3.50
CA CYS A 109 12.62 0.69 4.56
C CYS A 109 13.60 -0.37 4.03
N VAL A 110 13.13 -1.34 3.24
CA VAL A 110 13.99 -2.36 2.63
C VAL A 110 15.03 -1.73 1.71
N TYR A 111 14.65 -0.79 0.85
CA TYR A 111 15.56 -0.10 -0.07
C TYR A 111 16.65 0.69 0.66
N LEU A 112 16.27 1.47 1.68
CA LEU A 112 17.18 2.28 2.48
C LEU A 112 18.16 1.40 3.28
N LEU A 113 17.65 0.36 3.94
CA LEU A 113 18.46 -0.54 4.75
C LEU A 113 19.34 -1.49 3.92
N THR A 114 19.06 -1.68 2.63
CA THR A 114 19.98 -2.38 1.72
C THR A 114 21.05 -1.46 1.15
N THR A 115 20.82 -0.16 1.14
CA THR A 115 21.79 0.86 0.70
C THR A 115 22.81 1.16 1.79
N SER A 116 22.41 1.10 3.06
CA SER A 116 23.32 1.23 4.22
C SER A 116 24.25 0.01 4.33
N ARG A 117 25.42 0.12 3.69
CA ARG A 117 26.37 -0.97 3.38
C ARG A 117 26.95 -1.73 4.60
N GLN A 118 26.55 -1.46 5.83
CA GLN A 118 27.24 -1.92 7.04
C GLN A 118 26.35 -2.44 8.19
N GLN A 119 25.02 -2.54 8.02
CA GLN A 119 24.13 -2.93 9.14
C GLN A 119 23.14 -4.05 8.79
N HIS A 120 23.67 -5.26 8.59
CA HIS A 120 22.83 -6.43 8.31
C HIS A 120 21.84 -6.77 9.43
N LEU A 121 22.20 -6.55 10.71
CA LEU A 121 21.36 -6.92 11.86
C LEU A 121 20.16 -5.98 12.06
N ALA A 122 20.40 -4.65 12.09
CA ALA A 122 19.31 -3.68 12.27
C ALA A 122 18.31 -3.76 11.12
N ALA A 123 18.81 -3.93 9.89
CA ALA A 123 17.99 -4.11 8.72
C ALA A 123 17.07 -5.33 8.80
N GLN A 124 17.61 -6.47 9.24
CA GLN A 124 16.85 -7.71 9.41
C GLN A 124 15.79 -7.59 10.50
N ILE A 125 16.12 -6.98 11.65
CA ILE A 125 15.18 -6.78 12.75
C ILE A 125 13.98 -5.95 12.29
N VAL A 126 14.23 -4.81 11.64
CA VAL A 126 13.15 -3.92 11.18
C VAL A 126 12.28 -4.59 10.11
N LYS A 127 12.88 -5.36 9.19
CA LYS A 127 12.14 -6.14 8.17
C LYS A 127 11.19 -7.15 8.82
N VAL A 128 11.67 -7.93 9.80
CA VAL A 128 10.84 -8.90 10.51
C VAL A 128 9.76 -8.21 11.34
N LEU A 129 10.11 -7.11 12.02
CA LEU A 129 9.20 -6.34 12.86
C LEU A 129 8.04 -5.73 12.07
N ILE A 130 8.34 -5.05 10.96
CA ILE A 130 7.31 -4.45 10.08
C ILE A 130 6.50 -5.55 9.39
N GLY A 131 7.13 -6.63 8.92
CA GLY A 131 6.42 -7.76 8.30
C GLY A 131 5.41 -8.42 9.24
N LEU A 132 5.81 -8.68 10.49
CA LEU A 132 4.91 -9.20 11.53
C LEU A 132 3.81 -8.18 11.87
N ALA A 133 4.15 -6.90 11.97
CA ALA A 133 3.17 -5.85 12.22
C ALA A 133 2.10 -5.79 11.13
N VAL A 134 2.50 -5.79 9.85
CA VAL A 134 1.58 -5.78 8.69
C VAL A 134 0.68 -7.01 8.68
N PHE A 135 1.23 -8.19 8.99
CA PHE A 135 0.46 -9.43 9.08
C PHE A 135 -0.60 -9.35 10.21
N CYS A 136 -0.22 -8.83 11.38
CA CYS A 136 -1.15 -8.66 12.49
C CYS A 136 -2.23 -7.59 12.22
N THR A 137 -1.87 -6.50 11.55
CA THR A 137 -2.82 -5.43 11.23
C THR A 137 -3.79 -5.84 10.14
N TYR A 138 -3.36 -6.71 9.19
CA TYR A 138 -4.22 -7.22 8.11
C TYR A 138 -5.52 -7.84 8.65
N GLY A 139 -5.45 -8.58 9.76
CA GLY A 139 -6.64 -9.18 10.36
C GLY A 139 -7.69 -8.13 10.77
N LEU A 140 -7.25 -7.02 11.36
CA LEU A 140 -8.13 -5.93 11.76
C LEU A 140 -8.74 -5.21 10.55
N GLN A 141 -7.92 -4.91 9.53
CA GLN A 141 -8.42 -4.28 8.29
C GLN A 141 -9.41 -5.18 7.56
N PHE A 142 -9.13 -6.48 7.49
CA PHE A 142 -9.99 -7.43 6.82
C PHE A 142 -11.33 -7.62 7.55
N PHE A 143 -11.33 -7.60 8.90
CA PHE A 143 -12.55 -7.69 9.70
C PHE A 143 -13.57 -6.59 9.36
N VAL A 144 -13.12 -5.34 9.18
CA VAL A 144 -14.00 -4.23 8.79
C VAL A 144 -14.66 -4.49 7.43
N CYS A 145 -13.88 -4.93 6.44
CA CYS A 145 -14.40 -5.30 5.12
C CYS A 145 -15.43 -6.43 5.20
N LEU A 146 -15.18 -7.43 6.04
CA LEU A 146 -16.10 -8.54 6.27
C LEU A 146 -17.42 -8.10 6.88
N GLU A 147 -17.38 -7.26 7.91
CA GLU A 147 -18.62 -6.78 8.56
C GLU A 147 -19.46 -5.94 7.62
N ILE A 148 -18.85 -5.06 6.82
CA ILE A 148 -19.55 -4.27 5.82
C ILE A 148 -20.18 -5.18 4.75
N ALA A 149 -19.40 -6.12 4.20
CA ALA A 149 -19.89 -7.04 3.19
C ALA A 149 -21.02 -7.93 3.73
N TRP A 150 -20.87 -8.45 4.94
CA TRP A 150 -21.87 -9.27 5.61
C TRP A 150 -23.15 -8.48 5.88
N ASN A 151 -23.05 -7.26 6.43
CA ASN A 151 -24.21 -6.41 6.71
C ASN A 151 -24.98 -6.03 5.44
N GLY A 152 -24.30 -5.93 4.29
CA GLY A 152 -24.95 -5.67 3.00
C GLY A 152 -25.71 -6.88 2.41
N ILE A 153 -25.34 -8.12 2.76
CA ILE A 153 -25.96 -9.33 2.19
C ILE A 153 -26.78 -10.16 3.17
N LYS A 154 -26.64 -9.95 4.49
CA LYS A 154 -27.30 -10.76 5.53
C LYS A 154 -28.82 -10.78 5.37
N GLU A 155 -29.42 -9.66 4.95
CA GLU A 155 -30.87 -9.52 4.77
C GLU A 155 -31.41 -10.37 3.61
N ARG A 156 -30.56 -10.72 2.64
CA ARG A 156 -30.94 -11.57 1.50
C ARG A 156 -30.94 -13.07 1.84
N PHE A 157 -30.42 -13.46 3.01
CA PHE A 157 -30.22 -14.87 3.35
C PHE A 157 -30.86 -15.24 4.70
N SER A 158 -32.04 -15.85 4.66
CA SER A 158 -32.77 -16.32 5.86
C SER A 158 -32.30 -17.68 6.41
N ASN A 159 -31.46 -18.44 5.69
CA ASN A 159 -31.16 -19.84 6.01
C ASN A 159 -29.64 -20.09 6.17
N LYS A 160 -29.26 -20.81 7.25
CA LYS A 160 -27.88 -21.11 7.71
C LYS A 160 -26.89 -19.93 7.67
N LEU A 161 -27.15 -18.88 8.46
CA LEU A 161 -26.31 -17.67 8.53
C LEU A 161 -24.84 -17.98 8.84
N VAL A 162 -24.58 -18.85 9.80
CA VAL A 162 -23.21 -19.17 10.25
C VAL A 162 -22.36 -19.74 9.12
N SER A 163 -22.85 -20.73 8.37
CA SER A 163 -22.07 -21.35 7.28
C SER A 163 -21.81 -20.38 6.12
N LYS A 164 -22.77 -19.48 5.83
CA LYS A 164 -22.63 -18.47 4.79
C LYS A 164 -21.66 -17.36 5.17
N GLU A 165 -21.57 -17.04 6.45
CA GLU A 165 -20.58 -16.11 6.97
C GLU A 165 -19.16 -16.63 6.76
N TYR A 166 -18.87 -17.88 7.15
CA TYR A 166 -17.57 -18.52 6.89
C TYR A 166 -17.25 -18.67 5.40
N LEU A 167 -18.28 -18.92 4.57
CA LEU A 167 -18.11 -18.95 3.12
C LEU A 167 -17.75 -17.56 2.56
N LEU A 168 -18.47 -16.51 2.97
CA LEU A 168 -18.19 -15.13 2.56
C LEU A 168 -16.76 -14.72 2.97
N ARG A 169 -16.37 -15.06 4.19
CA ARG A 169 -15.02 -14.81 4.73
C ARG A 169 -13.95 -15.44 3.84
N THR A 170 -14.08 -16.73 3.57
CA THR A 170 -13.12 -17.49 2.77
C THR A 170 -13.08 -17.00 1.32
N LEU A 171 -14.24 -16.63 0.74
CA LEU A 171 -14.34 -16.08 -0.62
C LEU A 171 -13.65 -14.72 -0.74
N LEU A 172 -13.85 -13.82 0.23
CA LEU A 172 -13.23 -12.50 0.21
C LEU A 172 -11.70 -12.59 0.37
N VAL A 173 -11.17 -13.47 1.23
CA VAL A 173 -9.71 -13.70 1.32
C VAL A 173 -9.16 -14.30 0.03
N THR A 174 -9.89 -15.27 -0.55
CA THR A 174 -9.44 -15.91 -1.79
C THR A 174 -9.39 -14.89 -2.93
N LEU A 175 -10.37 -13.98 -3.00
CA LEU A 175 -10.40 -12.90 -3.99
C LEU A 175 -9.20 -11.95 -3.83
N THR A 176 -8.85 -11.54 -2.60
CA THR A 176 -7.70 -10.64 -2.38
C THR A 176 -6.37 -11.31 -2.76
N VAL A 177 -6.20 -12.59 -2.44
CA VAL A 177 -4.99 -13.34 -2.83
C VAL A 177 -4.95 -13.62 -4.34
N ALA A 178 -6.08 -13.92 -4.98
CA ALA A 178 -6.15 -14.10 -6.43
C ALA A 178 -5.77 -12.81 -7.18
N LEU A 179 -6.21 -11.65 -6.69
CA LEU A 179 -5.76 -10.35 -7.19
C LEU A 179 -4.25 -10.17 -6.97
N ALA A 180 -3.73 -10.49 -5.79
CA ALA A 180 -2.30 -10.39 -5.49
C ALA A 180 -1.42 -11.28 -6.39
N VAL A 181 -1.88 -12.50 -6.71
CA VAL A 181 -1.17 -13.40 -7.64
C VAL A 181 -1.26 -12.87 -9.07
N SER A 182 -2.39 -12.30 -9.48
CA SER A 182 -2.56 -11.81 -10.86
C SER A 182 -1.65 -10.63 -11.18
N VAL A 183 -1.33 -9.82 -10.16
CA VAL A 183 -0.54 -8.61 -10.28
C VAL A 183 0.96 -8.93 -10.23
N PRO A 184 1.74 -8.52 -11.24
CA PRO A 184 3.18 -8.63 -11.18
C PRO A 184 3.75 -7.59 -10.20
N THR A 185 3.71 -6.29 -10.50
CA THR A 185 4.30 -5.29 -9.60
C THR A 185 3.24 -4.60 -8.76
N ILE A 186 3.44 -4.47 -7.45
CA ILE A 186 2.51 -3.79 -6.53
C ILE A 186 2.55 -2.26 -6.69
N SER A 187 3.65 -1.69 -7.21
CA SER A 187 3.87 -0.24 -7.25
C SER A 187 2.82 0.55 -8.06
N PRO A 188 2.44 0.17 -9.30
CA PRO A 188 1.38 0.86 -10.04
C PRO A 188 0.00 0.73 -9.37
N PHE A 189 -0.23 -0.42 -8.70
CA PHE A 189 -1.50 -0.73 -8.03
C PHE A 189 -1.69 0.05 -6.74
N ILE A 190 -0.62 0.35 -6.00
CA ILE A 190 -0.64 1.25 -4.85
C ILE A 190 -1.19 2.63 -5.25
N GLY A 191 -0.68 3.21 -6.34
CA GLY A 191 -1.17 4.49 -6.86
C GLY A 191 -2.62 4.43 -7.33
N LEU A 192 -3.03 3.31 -7.96
CA LEU A 192 -4.40 3.10 -8.43
C LEU A 192 -5.38 3.02 -7.26
N ILE A 193 -5.08 2.18 -6.26
CA ILE A 193 -5.93 2.00 -5.08
C ILE A 193 -6.00 3.31 -4.28
N GLY A 194 -4.87 4.00 -4.10
CA GLY A 194 -4.83 5.30 -3.41
C GLY A 194 -5.66 6.37 -4.12
N SER A 195 -5.49 6.52 -5.43
CA SER A 195 -6.25 7.51 -6.21
C SER A 195 -7.74 7.22 -6.28
N LEU A 196 -8.16 5.94 -6.35
CA LEU A 196 -9.57 5.55 -6.36
C LEU A 196 -10.22 5.68 -4.97
N CYS A 197 -9.64 5.03 -3.96
CA CYS A 197 -10.27 4.86 -2.66
C CYS A 197 -10.21 6.13 -1.82
N PHE A 198 -9.04 6.75 -1.68
CA PHE A 198 -8.90 7.94 -0.83
C PHE A 198 -9.60 9.15 -1.43
N SER A 199 -9.49 9.38 -2.74
CA SER A 199 -10.19 10.50 -3.38
C SER A 199 -11.70 10.38 -3.20
N THR A 200 -12.25 9.16 -3.31
CA THR A 200 -13.69 8.94 -3.17
C THR A 200 -14.13 8.96 -1.71
N LEU A 201 -13.55 8.10 -0.85
CA LEU A 201 -13.98 7.90 0.53
C LEU A 201 -13.40 8.94 1.51
N GLY A 202 -12.19 9.42 1.27
CA GLY A 202 -11.45 10.33 2.15
C GLY A 202 -11.64 11.81 1.83
N LEU A 203 -11.89 12.18 0.57
CA LEU A 203 -12.06 13.59 0.15
C LEU A 203 -13.48 13.91 -0.32
N ILE A 204 -13.98 13.22 -1.35
CA ILE A 204 -15.24 13.58 -2.00
C ILE A 204 -16.45 13.30 -1.09
N ILE A 205 -16.57 12.09 -0.52
CA ILE A 205 -17.71 11.74 0.32
C ILE A 205 -17.81 12.64 1.57
N PRO A 206 -16.74 12.89 2.35
CA PRO A 206 -16.83 13.77 3.52
C PRO A 206 -17.20 15.21 3.15
N ALA A 207 -16.67 15.74 2.04
CA ALA A 207 -17.03 17.07 1.57
C ALA A 207 -18.50 17.16 1.14
N VAL A 208 -19.01 16.12 0.46
CA VAL A 208 -20.43 16.02 0.09
C VAL A 208 -21.32 15.90 1.32
N ILE A 209 -20.95 15.05 2.30
CA ILE A 209 -21.68 14.91 3.55
C ILE A 209 -21.75 16.26 4.28
N GLU A 210 -20.64 16.99 4.39
CA GLU A 210 -20.64 18.30 5.05
C GLU A 210 -21.57 19.29 4.33
N VAL A 211 -21.58 19.32 2.99
CA VAL A 211 -22.48 20.19 2.22
C VAL A 211 -23.95 19.83 2.44
N ILE A 212 -24.28 18.54 2.48
CA ILE A 212 -25.66 18.07 2.69
C ILE A 212 -26.10 18.33 4.14
N THR A 213 -25.25 18.02 5.12
CA THR A 213 -25.58 18.18 6.55
C THR A 213 -25.81 19.64 6.93
N PHE A 214 -25.02 20.58 6.38
CA PHE A 214 -25.15 22.00 6.69
C PHE A 214 -26.02 22.79 5.69
N TRP A 215 -26.87 22.11 4.92
CA TRP A 215 -27.76 22.75 3.96
C TRP A 215 -28.78 23.69 4.63
N GLU A 216 -29.30 23.29 5.80
CA GLU A 216 -30.36 24.02 6.51
C GLU A 216 -29.83 25.09 7.49
N GLU A 217 -28.64 24.91 8.07
CA GLU A 217 -28.06 25.85 9.05
C GLU A 217 -27.41 27.10 8.41
N GLY A 218 -27.23 27.09 7.09
CA GLY A 218 -26.56 28.16 6.35
C GLY A 218 -25.03 28.03 6.30
N PHE A 219 -24.43 28.52 5.21
CA PHE A 219 -23.03 28.25 4.85
C PHE A 219 -21.97 29.17 5.52
N GLY A 220 -22.33 29.84 6.62
CA GLY A 220 -21.47 30.80 7.33
C GLY A 220 -21.27 32.12 6.60
N THR A 221 -20.58 33.07 7.25
CA THR A 221 -20.25 34.37 6.65
C THR A 221 -19.35 34.20 5.43
N GLY A 222 -19.79 34.73 4.28
CA GLY A 222 -19.02 34.68 3.03
C GLY A 222 -18.98 33.32 2.31
N TYR A 223 -19.90 32.39 2.60
CA TYR A 223 -19.95 31.07 1.95
C TYR A 223 -18.65 30.26 2.03
N TYR A 224 -17.80 30.50 3.04
CA TYR A 224 -16.48 29.86 3.15
C TYR A 224 -16.58 28.33 3.18
N ARG A 225 -17.66 27.79 3.77
CA ARG A 225 -17.92 26.33 3.84
C ARG A 225 -18.17 25.72 2.46
N ILE A 226 -18.80 26.45 1.54
CA ILE A 226 -18.99 25.97 0.17
C ILE A 226 -17.65 26.01 -0.57
N TRP A 227 -16.94 27.14 -0.50
CA TRP A 227 -15.68 27.31 -1.23
C TRP A 227 -14.63 26.28 -0.82
N LYS A 228 -14.48 25.99 0.50
CA LYS A 228 -13.57 24.92 0.94
C LYS A 228 -13.97 23.56 0.39
N ASN A 229 -15.27 23.22 0.39
CA ASN A 229 -15.74 21.91 -0.03
C ASN A 229 -15.68 21.74 -1.55
N VAL A 230 -15.93 22.81 -2.31
CA VAL A 230 -15.69 22.84 -3.75
C VAL A 230 -14.20 22.63 -4.07
N LEU A 231 -13.30 23.29 -3.33
CA LEU A 231 -11.85 23.09 -3.52
C LEU A 231 -11.42 21.66 -3.17
N VAL A 232 -11.94 21.08 -2.08
CA VAL A 232 -11.65 19.69 -1.69
C VAL A 232 -12.17 18.70 -2.73
N ILE A 233 -13.39 18.88 -3.23
CA ILE A 233 -13.96 18.01 -4.28
C ILE A 233 -13.17 18.14 -5.58
N MET A 234 -12.82 19.37 -6.00
CA MET A 234 -11.97 19.59 -7.17
C MET A 234 -10.61 18.90 -7.03
N PHE A 235 -9.96 19.03 -5.88
CA PHE A 235 -8.70 18.36 -5.59
C PHE A 235 -8.85 16.83 -5.61
N GLY A 236 -9.94 16.30 -5.04
CA GLY A 236 -10.25 14.87 -5.07
C GLY A 236 -10.48 14.33 -6.48
N VAL A 237 -11.23 15.05 -7.33
CA VAL A 237 -11.44 14.66 -8.73
C VAL A 237 -10.13 14.72 -9.52
N MET A 238 -9.32 15.75 -9.29
CA MET A 238 -8.00 15.85 -9.91
C MET A 238 -7.10 14.68 -9.52
N ALA A 239 -7.00 14.37 -8.22
CA ALA A 239 -6.23 13.24 -7.71
C ALA A 239 -6.71 11.89 -8.27
N LEU A 240 -8.03 11.71 -8.40
CA LEU A 240 -8.65 10.53 -9.00
C LEU A 240 -8.26 10.37 -10.47
N LEU A 241 -8.44 11.42 -11.28
CA LEU A 241 -8.21 11.37 -12.72
C LEU A 241 -6.72 11.20 -13.05
N PHE A 242 -5.87 12.07 -12.52
CA PHE A 242 -4.45 12.02 -12.82
C PHE A 242 -3.79 10.77 -12.22
N GLY A 243 -4.12 10.42 -10.97
CA GLY A 243 -3.55 9.23 -10.31
C GLY A 243 -3.95 7.92 -11.00
N SER A 244 -5.23 7.78 -11.37
CA SER A 244 -5.69 6.60 -12.11
C SER A 244 -5.08 6.54 -13.51
N TYR A 245 -4.99 7.68 -14.21
CA TYR A 245 -4.38 7.74 -15.54
C TYR A 245 -2.92 7.28 -15.53
N THR A 246 -2.11 7.82 -14.62
CA THR A 246 -0.69 7.45 -14.53
C THR A 246 -0.52 5.97 -14.16
N SER A 247 -1.29 5.48 -13.19
CA SER A 247 -1.22 4.07 -12.78
C SER A 247 -1.65 3.11 -13.89
N ILE A 248 -2.69 3.45 -14.67
CA ILE A 248 -3.12 2.62 -15.79
C ILE A 248 -2.07 2.57 -16.89
N LEU A 249 -1.42 3.71 -17.21
CA LEU A 249 -0.32 3.73 -18.17
C LEU A 249 0.85 2.84 -17.73
N ASP A 250 1.23 2.92 -16.45
CA ASP A 250 2.30 2.08 -15.89
C ASP A 250 1.95 0.59 -15.95
N ILE A 251 0.69 0.22 -15.68
CA ILE A 251 0.19 -1.16 -15.80
C ILE A 251 0.21 -1.63 -17.25
N VAL A 252 -0.31 -0.83 -18.19
CA VAL A 252 -0.35 -1.19 -19.61
C VAL A 252 1.06 -1.35 -20.17
N ALA A 253 1.99 -0.47 -19.80
CA ALA A 253 3.39 -0.57 -20.17
C ALA A 253 4.03 -1.86 -19.64
N LEU A 254 3.69 -2.27 -18.42
CA LEU A 254 4.22 -3.48 -17.79
C LEU A 254 3.76 -4.78 -18.45
N TYR A 255 2.52 -4.82 -18.97
CA TYR A 255 1.96 -6.01 -19.62
C TYR A 255 2.19 -6.07 -21.14
N LYS A 256 2.68 -4.99 -21.76
CA LYS A 256 2.94 -4.96 -23.21
C LYS A 256 4.27 -5.69 -23.50
N PRO A 257 4.29 -6.74 -24.35
CA PRO A 257 5.53 -7.38 -24.75
C PRO A 257 6.30 -6.43 -25.68
N GLY A 258 7.28 -5.73 -25.12
CA GLY A 258 8.24 -4.86 -25.81
C GLY A 258 9.60 -4.98 -25.14
N PRO A 259 10.69 -4.51 -25.77
CA PRO A 259 12.03 -4.59 -25.18
C PRO A 259 12.04 -3.94 -23.79
N PRO A 260 12.88 -4.43 -22.85
CA PRO A 260 12.87 -4.01 -21.47
C PRO A 260 13.08 -2.48 -21.40
N HIS A 261 12.04 -1.77 -20.99
CA HIS A 261 12.15 -0.33 -20.78
C HIS A 261 12.79 -0.06 -19.42
N PHE A 262 13.98 0.53 -19.51
CA PHE A 262 14.61 1.39 -18.51
C PHE A 262 13.52 2.13 -17.70
N SER A 263 13.39 1.75 -16.44
CA SER A 263 12.65 2.52 -15.45
C SER A 263 13.13 3.97 -15.46
N ALA A 264 12.22 4.93 -15.32
CA ALA A 264 12.50 6.36 -15.21
C ALA A 264 13.41 6.76 -14.00
N LEU A 265 13.99 5.78 -13.30
CA LEU A 265 15.05 5.94 -12.32
C LEU A 265 16.46 6.01 -12.94
N GLU A 266 16.65 5.61 -14.20
CA GLU A 266 17.95 5.74 -14.90
C GLU A 266 18.14 7.08 -15.63
N VAL A 267 17.10 7.92 -15.72
CA VAL A 267 17.25 9.28 -16.31
C VAL A 267 18.03 10.23 -15.38
N CYS A 268 18.27 9.83 -14.12
CA CYS A 268 19.16 10.54 -13.18
C CYS A 268 20.60 9.99 -13.12
N GLY A 269 21.01 9.11 -14.03
CA GLY A 269 22.40 8.68 -14.18
C GLY A 269 22.97 9.16 -15.51
N THR A 270 23.79 10.21 -15.49
CA THR A 270 24.53 10.72 -16.66
C THR A 270 25.61 9.75 -17.17
N PRO A 271 26.10 9.93 -18.41
CA PRO A 271 26.89 8.95 -19.15
C PRO A 271 28.40 9.09 -18.91
N GLU A 272 29.08 8.01 -18.52
CA GLU A 272 30.53 7.73 -18.62
C GLU A 272 30.77 6.47 -17.75
N GLN A 273 31.34 5.34 -18.18
CA GLN A 273 32.57 5.17 -18.94
C GLN A 273 32.53 3.85 -19.72
N ASN A 274 32.80 3.95 -21.02
CA ASN A 274 33.30 2.86 -21.84
C ASN A 274 34.81 3.13 -22.01
N ILE A 275 35.67 2.54 -21.17
CA ILE A 275 37.13 2.47 -21.39
C ILE A 275 37.64 1.09 -20.95
N SER A 276 37.71 0.19 -21.93
CA SER A 276 38.76 -0.80 -22.22
C SER A 276 39.61 -1.45 -21.10
N ARG A 277 39.67 -2.79 -21.23
CA ARG A 277 40.57 -3.82 -20.69
C ARG A 277 40.12 -4.56 -19.44
#